data_AF-A0A1I2V837-F1
#
_entry.id   AF-A0A1I2V837-F1
#
_cell.length_a   1.000
_cell.length_b   1.000
_cell.length_c   1.000
_cell.angle_alpha   90.00
_cell.angle_beta   90.00
_cell.angle_gamma   90.00
#
_symmetry.space_group_name_H-M   'P 1'
#
loop_
_entity.id
_entity.type
_entity.pdbx_description
1 polymer ?
#
loop_
_entity_poly.entity_id
_entity_poly.type
_entity_poly.pdbx_seq_one_letter_code
_entity_poly.pdbx_strand_id
1 'polypeptide(L)'
;MTTDEDLLRARITDLFGTDPERCFGPDGYQSVALAVLDSIYSSGHRYQGVINLIKQYCNLREPEAGHPKTDTATDLINAFDRWGGGRGFCP
;
A
#
# COMPACT_ATOMS: atom_id res chain seq x y z
N MET A 1 -18.80 -19.71 -8.84
CA MET A 1 -18.98 -19.57 -7.39
C MET A 1 -18.64 -18.15 -7.04
N THR A 2 -19.51 -17.45 -6.32
CA THR A 2 -19.21 -16.12 -5.78
C THR A 2 -18.31 -16.31 -4.56
N THR A 3 -17.16 -15.63 -4.54
CA THR A 3 -16.21 -15.72 -3.43
C THR A 3 -16.63 -14.78 -2.30
N ASP A 4 -16.08 -14.98 -1.10
CA ASP A 4 -16.29 -14.05 0.02
C ASP A 4 -15.79 -12.64 -0.31
N GLU A 5 -14.73 -12.52 -1.13
CA GLU A 5 -14.24 -11.24 -1.62
C GLU A 5 -15.27 -10.54 -2.52
N ASP A 6 -15.93 -11.28 -3.41
CA ASP A 6 -16.98 -10.75 -4.28
C ASP A 6 -18.18 -10.24 -3.46
N LEU A 7 -18.56 -10.98 -2.41
CA LEU A 7 -19.63 -10.57 -1.49
C LEU A 7 -19.27 -9.29 -0.73
N LEU A 8 -18.04 -9.22 -0.22
CA LEU A 8 -17.55 -8.03 0.47
C LEU A 8 -17.49 -6.81 -0.45
N ARG A 9 -16.97 -6.98 -1.67
CA ARG A 9 -16.90 -5.91 -2.69
C ARG A 9 -18.28 -5.38 -3.05
N ALA A 10 -19.26 -6.27 -3.22
CA ALA A 10 -20.63 -5.88 -3.49
C ALA A 10 -21.23 -5.06 -2.32
N ARG A 11 -21.00 -5.48 -1.07
CA ARG A 11 -21.51 -4.76 0.12
C ARG A 11 -20.84 -3.41 0.32
N ILE A 12 -19.54 -3.29 0.09
CA ILE A 12 -18.83 -2.00 0.18
C ILE A 12 -19.33 -1.04 -0.91
N THR A 13 -19.51 -1.54 -2.15
CA THR A 13 -20.05 -0.74 -3.26
C THR A 13 -21.47 -0.26 -2.99
N ASP A 14 -22.32 -1.11 -2.42
CA ASP A 14 -23.70 -0.75 -2.03
C ASP A 14 -23.72 0.36 -0.96
N LEU A 15 -22.83 0.28 0.03
CA LEU A 15 -22.77 1.23 1.14
C LEU A 15 -22.14 2.58 0.77
N PHE A 16 -21.07 2.57 -0.02
CA PHE A 16 -20.25 3.76 -0.28
C PHE A 16 -20.36 4.28 -1.72
N GLY A 17 -20.96 3.50 -2.61
CA GLY A 17 -20.99 3.76 -4.06
C GLY A 17 -19.68 3.36 -4.75
N THR A 18 -19.62 3.57 -6.07
CA THR A 18 -18.41 3.37 -6.89
C THR A 18 -17.64 4.67 -7.16
N ASP A 19 -18.10 5.79 -6.59
CA ASP A 19 -17.52 7.10 -6.87
C ASP A 19 -16.21 7.26 -6.09
N PRO A 20 -15.05 7.31 -6.76
CA PRO A 20 -13.76 7.44 -6.10
C PRO A 20 -13.61 8.76 -5.33
N GLU A 21 -14.41 9.78 -5.64
CA GLU A 21 -14.41 11.08 -4.95
C GLU A 21 -15.28 11.09 -3.67
N ARG A 22 -16.12 10.06 -3.47
CA ARG A 22 -17.00 9.96 -2.27
C ARG A 22 -16.28 9.40 -1.05
N CYS A 23 -15.29 8.55 -1.25
CA CYS A 23 -14.42 8.10 -0.18
C CYS A 23 -13.42 9.21 0.10
N PHE A 24 -13.54 9.87 1.24
CA PHE A 24 -12.51 10.76 1.77
C PHE A 24 -11.15 10.05 1.66
N GLY A 25 -10.30 10.52 0.77
CA GLY A 25 -8.90 10.14 0.77
C GLY A 25 -8.35 10.54 2.13
N PRO A 26 -7.92 9.60 2.99
CA PRO A 26 -7.37 9.98 4.28
C PRO A 26 -6.16 10.88 4.03
N ASP A 27 -6.05 11.99 4.77
CA ASP A 27 -4.90 12.92 4.76
C ASP A 27 -3.54 12.24 5.10
N GLY A 28 -3.52 10.91 5.29
CA GLY A 28 -2.40 10.15 5.80
C GLY A 28 -1.48 9.48 4.77
N TYR A 29 -1.95 9.17 3.56
CA TYR A 29 -1.13 8.42 2.60
C TYR A 29 -1.07 9.11 1.24
N GLN A 30 0.14 9.59 0.90
CA GLN A 30 0.36 10.31 -0.36
C GLN A 30 0.27 9.37 -1.59
N SER A 31 0.42 8.06 -1.41
CA SER A 31 0.36 7.07 -2.50
C SER A 31 -0.31 5.75 -2.12
N VAL A 32 -0.79 5.03 -3.14
CA VAL A 32 -1.39 3.69 -3.02
C VAL A 32 -0.37 2.69 -2.47
N ALA A 33 0.90 2.77 -2.90
CA ALA A 33 1.96 1.92 -2.37
C ALA A 33 2.11 2.05 -0.85
N LEU A 34 2.11 3.28 -0.33
CA LEU A 34 2.23 3.55 1.11
C LEU A 34 1.00 3.08 1.90
N ALA A 35 -0.21 3.27 1.35
CA ALA A 35 -1.44 2.78 1.97
C ALA A 35 -1.48 1.25 2.06
N VAL A 36 -1.00 0.55 1.02
CA VAL A 36 -0.88 -0.92 1.01
C VAL A 36 0.12 -1.41 2.06
N LEU A 37 1.30 -0.78 2.14
CA LEU A 37 2.29 -1.12 3.16
C LEU A 37 1.75 -0.91 4.57
N ASP A 38 1.09 0.22 4.84
CA ASP A 38 0.52 0.49 6.15
C ASP A 38 -0.59 -0.51 6.51
N SER A 39 -1.51 -0.78 5.58
CA SER A 39 -2.65 -1.70 5.82
C SER A 39 -2.20 -3.13 6.13
N ILE A 40 -1.18 -3.63 5.41
CA ILE A 40 -0.67 -5.00 5.61
C ILE A 40 0.13 -5.12 6.90
N TYR A 41 0.96 -4.13 7.23
CA TYR A 41 1.88 -4.27 8.36
C TYR A 41 1.33 -3.70 9.69
N SER A 42 0.28 -2.87 9.65
CA SER A 42 -0.46 -2.43 10.86
C SER A 42 -1.24 -3.58 11.51
N SER A 43 -1.60 -4.60 10.75
CA SER A 43 -2.21 -5.84 11.24
C SER A 43 -1.14 -6.82 11.73
N GLY A 44 -0.60 -6.57 12.92
CA GLY A 44 0.22 -7.55 13.65
C GLY A 44 1.65 -7.12 14.01
N HIS A 45 2.11 -5.94 13.59
CA HIS A 45 3.38 -5.37 14.04
C HIS A 45 3.18 -4.20 15.00
N ARG A 46 4.16 -3.95 15.88
CA ARG A 46 4.20 -2.67 16.62
C ARG A 46 4.24 -1.54 15.59
N TYR A 47 3.40 -0.51 15.77
CA TYR A 47 3.28 0.63 14.85
C TYR A 47 4.65 1.23 14.42
N GLN A 48 5.65 1.17 15.30
CA GLN A 48 7.02 1.59 14.99
C GLN A 48 7.69 0.80 13.85
N GLY A 49 7.38 -0.49 13.69
CA GLY A 49 7.87 -1.33 12.60
C GLY A 49 7.31 -0.89 11.25
N VAL A 50 6.04 -0.50 11.20
CA VAL A 50 5.38 0.04 10.00
C VAL A 50 6.02 1.36 9.58
N ILE A 51 6.29 2.26 10.54
CA ILE A 51 6.98 3.53 10.27
C ILE A 51 8.37 3.29 9.67
N ASN A 52 9.13 2.33 10.22
CA ASN A 52 10.47 2.02 9.73
C ASN A 52 10.43 1.44 8.31
N LEU A 53 9.46 0.56 8.04
CA LEU A 53 9.22 -0.02 6.72
C LEU A 53 8.93 1.05 5.67
N ILE A 54 8.00 1.97 5.97
CA ILE A 54 7.62 3.07 5.07
C ILE A 54 8.83 3.97 4.79
N LYS A 55 9.61 4.32 5.81
CA LYS A 55 10.83 5.13 5.64
C LYS A 55 11.84 4.43 4.74
N GLN A 56 12.05 3.13 4.93
CA GLN A 56 12.98 2.35 4.13
C GLN A 56 12.54 2.28 2.67
N TYR A 57 11.24 2.09 2.41
CA TYR A 57 10.67 2.15 1.06
C TYR A 57 10.96 3.49 0.38
N CYS A 58 10.64 4.61 1.04
CA CYS A 58 10.90 5.94 0.49
C CYS A 58 12.39 6.16 0.18
N ASN A 59 13.28 5.82 1.13
CA ASN A 59 14.71 6.02 0.99
C ASN A 59 15.33 5.22 -0.17
N LEU A 60 14.87 3.99 -0.39
CA LEU A 60 15.36 3.15 -1.50
C LEU A 60 14.79 3.59 -2.85
N ARG A 61 13.61 4.21 -2.84
CA ARG A 61 12.88 4.57 -4.06
C ARG A 61 13.24 5.94 -4.63
N GLU A 62 13.53 6.91 -3.77
CA GLU A 62 13.94 8.27 -4.18
C GLU A 62 15.13 8.31 -5.16
N PRO A 63 16.19 7.50 -5.01
CA PRO A 63 17.33 7.48 -5.93
C PRO A 63 17.02 6.86 -7.30
N GLU A 64 15.95 6.06 -7.43
CA GLU A 64 15.60 5.37 -8.68
C GLU A 64 14.85 6.26 -9.68
N ALA A 65 14.84 7.58 -9.46
CA ALA A 65 13.89 8.52 -10.06
C ALA A 65 12.42 8.13 -9.81
N GLY A 66 12.18 7.30 -8.78
CA GLY A 66 10.84 6.96 -8.31
C GLY A 66 10.24 8.10 -7.50
N HIS A 67 8.92 8.15 -7.47
CA HIS A 67 8.17 9.07 -6.64
C HIS A 67 7.38 8.26 -5.62
N PRO A 68 7.97 7.85 -4.49
CA PRO A 68 7.28 6.98 -3.51
C PRO A 68 5.98 7.58 -3.00
N LYS A 69 5.85 8.90 -3.07
CA LYS A 69 4.64 9.68 -2.76
C LYS A 69 3.57 9.67 -3.84
N THR A 70 3.80 9.04 -4.99
CA THR A 70 2.79 8.83 -6.04
C THR A 70 2.80 7.39 -6.58
N ASP A 71 3.65 6.52 -6.03
CA ASP A 71 3.80 5.14 -6.48
C ASP A 71 2.49 4.32 -6.35
N THR A 72 2.18 3.58 -7.40
CA THR A 72 1.04 2.67 -7.48
C THR A 72 1.38 1.29 -6.88
N ALA A 73 0.38 0.41 -6.76
CA ALA A 73 0.64 -0.99 -6.38
C ALA A 73 1.60 -1.70 -7.35
N THR A 74 1.53 -1.38 -8.65
CA THR A 74 2.43 -1.93 -9.66
C THR A 74 3.88 -1.47 -9.45
N ASP A 75 4.09 -0.21 -9.09
CA ASP A 75 5.41 0.33 -8.77
C ASP A 75 6.01 -0.35 -7.53
N LEU A 76 5.18 -0.61 -6.53
CA LEU A 76 5.57 -1.35 -5.33
C LEU A 76 6.00 -2.80 -5.65
N ILE A 77 5.22 -3.51 -6.47
CA ILE A 77 5.56 -4.88 -6.91
C ILE A 77 6.89 -4.88 -7.66
N ASN A 78 7.03 -4.00 -8.65
CA ASN A 78 8.25 -3.89 -9.46
C ASN A 78 9.49 -3.54 -8.61
N ALA A 79 9.33 -2.66 -7.61
CA ALA A 79 10.40 -2.31 -6.68
C ALA A 79 10.81 -3.53 -5.83
N PHE A 80 9.84 -4.25 -5.28
CA PHE A 80 10.13 -5.46 -4.50
C PHE A 80 10.78 -6.57 -5.33
N ASP A 81 10.32 -6.82 -6.56
CA ASP A 81 10.94 -7.80 -7.44
C ASP A 81 12.40 -7.42 -7.74
N ARG A 82 12.66 -6.14 -8.00
CA ARG A 82 14.01 -5.62 -8.27
C ARG A 82 14.94 -5.75 -7.07
N TRP A 83 14.43 -5.52 -5.86
CA TRP A 83 15.21 -5.63 -4.62
C TRP A 83 15.30 -7.07 -4.09
N GLY A 84 14.78 -8.08 -4.81
CA GLY A 84 14.84 -9.48 -4.37
C GLY A 84 13.85 -9.83 -3.25
N GLY A 85 12.73 -9.11 -3.19
CA GLY A 85 11.64 -9.29 -2.24
C GLY A 85 12.00 -8.89 -0.81
N GLY A 86 11.29 -9.48 0.16
CA GLY A 86 11.45 -9.15 1.58
C GLY A 86 12.87 -9.30 2.15
N ARG A 87 13.72 -10.14 1.56
CA ARG A 87 15.11 -10.34 2.02
C ARG A 87 16.08 -9.23 1.61
N GLY A 88 15.86 -8.56 0.48
CA GLY A 88 16.65 -7.37 0.13
C GLY A 88 16.03 -6.08 0.66
N PHE A 89 14.75 -6.14 1.07
CA PHE A 89 14.03 -5.01 1.63
C PHE A 89 14.05 -4.95 3.16
N CYS A 90 14.14 -6.06 3.88
CA CYS A 90 14.19 -6.12 5.35
C CYS A 90 15.53 -6.75 5.77
N PRO A 91 16.48 -5.97 6.34
CA PRO A 91 17.75 -6.49 6.82
C PRO A 91 17.62 -7.42 8.04
#